data_AF-A0A811S7H5-F1
#
_entry.id   AF-A0A811S7H5-F1
#
_cell.length_a   1.000
_cell.length_b   1.000
_cell.length_c   1.000
_cell.angle_alpha   90.00
_cell.angle_beta   90.00
_cell.angle_gamma   90.00
#
_symmetry.space_group_name_H-M   'P 1'
#
loop_
_entity.id
_entity.type
_entity.pdbx_description
1 polymer ?
#
loop_
_entity_poly.entity_id
_entity_poly.type
_entity_poly.pdbx_seq_one_letter_code
_entity_poly.pdbx_strand_id
1 'polypeptide(L)'
;MAESGGGGVEDAGGSLTPSHTNGGDGGAGSTWEIEELEPDERPPRSVAASTASSGADNDVYVAVGKGGSSMAALSWALRQLTKPRSFVYLVHVFPVVTSIPTPLGMMPKSQASPEQIETYLNQERSKRRQMLQKFLDQCRKFQVTVDVYLIESDQIANAIIELVPVLHIKQLVLGVSKSNVRKLKRGTTIAGQVQKSAPLYCEVKIICDGKEVTTETTADPTPPLSPSPVNNNSRSNNPTPPSSTPNHDKTAVNGDRKDSEPRERKKITKFLRCFSL
;
A
#
# COMPACT_ATOMS: atom_id res chain seq x y z
N MET A 1 -2.99 97.78 -8.41
CA MET A 1 -2.65 96.43 -7.91
C MET A 1 -3.16 95.48 -8.99
N ALA A 2 -2.46 95.18 -10.10
CA ALA A 2 -1.11 94.58 -10.27
C ALA A 2 -1.01 93.34 -9.36
N GLU A 3 -0.80 92.09 -9.80
CA GLU A 3 -0.13 91.48 -10.97
C GLU A 3 -0.77 90.09 -11.25
N SER A 4 -1.00 89.70 -12.51
CA SER A 4 -0.13 88.83 -13.33
C SER A 4 0.21 87.45 -12.73
N GLY A 5 -0.51 86.42 -13.19
CA GLY A 5 -0.07 85.02 -13.14
C GLY A 5 0.60 84.67 -14.47
N GLY A 6 1.87 84.25 -14.41
CA GLY A 6 2.67 83.87 -15.57
C GLY A 6 3.47 82.60 -15.33
N GLY A 7 3.79 81.93 -16.45
CA GLY A 7 4.79 80.86 -16.60
C GLY A 7 4.25 79.47 -16.27
N GLY A 8 4.42 78.42 -17.07
CA GLY A 8 5.28 78.23 -18.24
C GLY A 8 5.91 76.83 -18.19
N VAL A 9 5.60 76.03 -19.22
CA VAL A 9 6.44 75.05 -19.95
C VAL A 9 7.11 73.82 -19.28
N GLU A 10 6.78 72.66 -19.87
CA GLU A 10 7.64 71.61 -20.49
C GLU A 10 8.64 70.75 -19.68
N ASP A 11 8.48 69.41 -19.76
CA ASP A 11 9.44 68.38 -20.24
C ASP A 11 8.85 66.97 -19.90
N ALA A 12 8.44 66.13 -20.85
CA ALA A 12 9.21 65.22 -21.72
C ALA A 12 9.88 64.00 -21.02
N GLY A 13 9.59 62.82 -21.56
CA GLY A 13 10.56 61.72 -21.67
C GLY A 13 10.57 60.67 -20.56
N GLY A 14 10.30 59.41 -20.92
CA GLY A 14 10.77 58.27 -20.11
C GLY A 14 9.96 56.98 -20.17
N SER A 15 9.70 56.45 -21.36
CA SER A 15 9.38 55.03 -21.51
C SER A 15 10.59 54.20 -21.05
N LEU A 16 10.44 53.40 -20.00
CA LEU A 16 11.42 52.39 -19.61
C LEU A 16 10.74 51.03 -19.51
N THR A 17 11.09 50.21 -20.48
CA THR A 17 10.89 48.76 -20.58
C THR A 17 11.41 48.03 -19.33
N PRO A 18 10.76 46.96 -18.84
CA PRO A 18 11.44 46.00 -17.99
C PRO A 18 12.40 45.17 -18.85
N SER A 19 13.68 45.39 -18.62
CA SER A 19 14.79 44.60 -19.14
C SER A 19 14.76 43.18 -18.58
N HIS A 20 14.98 42.23 -19.48
CA HIS A 20 15.39 40.87 -19.16
C HIS A 20 16.64 40.89 -18.28
N THR A 21 16.56 40.27 -17.11
CA THR A 21 17.75 39.72 -16.44
C THR A 21 17.64 38.21 -16.41
N ASN A 22 18.50 37.62 -17.22
CA ASN A 22 18.77 36.19 -17.30
C ASN A 22 19.55 35.80 -16.04
N GLY A 23 18.87 35.19 -15.08
CA GLY A 23 19.49 34.55 -13.91
C GLY A 23 19.38 33.04 -14.07
N GLY A 24 20.43 32.43 -14.62
CA GLY A 24 20.57 30.98 -14.68
C GLY A 24 20.84 30.42 -13.30
N ASP A 25 19.86 29.72 -12.74
CA ASP A 25 20.08 28.66 -11.75
C ASP A 25 19.81 27.33 -12.45
N GLY A 26 20.88 26.75 -13.00
CA GLY A 26 20.88 25.43 -13.61
C GLY A 26 20.84 24.34 -12.55
N GLY A 27 19.78 24.31 -11.76
CA GLY A 27 19.39 23.13 -10.99
C GLY A 27 18.41 22.32 -11.82
N ALA A 28 18.90 21.46 -12.72
CA ALA A 28 18.09 20.43 -13.36
C ALA A 28 17.69 19.39 -12.30
N GLY A 29 16.79 19.77 -11.40
CA GLY A 29 16.01 18.82 -10.63
C GLY A 29 15.14 18.09 -11.62
N SER A 30 15.52 16.86 -12.00
CA SER A 30 14.64 15.95 -12.72
C SER A 30 13.32 15.94 -11.96
N THR A 31 12.31 16.60 -12.53
CA THR A 31 10.98 16.63 -11.96
C THR A 31 10.39 15.30 -12.38
N TRP A 32 10.34 14.36 -11.43
CA TRP A 32 9.75 13.05 -11.63
C TRP A 32 8.28 13.25 -12.01
N GLU A 33 7.98 13.13 -13.31
CA GLU A 33 6.61 13.19 -13.79
C GLU A 33 6.00 11.79 -13.65
N ILE A 34 5.05 11.65 -12.72
CA ILE A 34 4.29 10.41 -12.59
C ILE A 34 3.28 10.38 -13.73
N GLU A 35 3.65 9.74 -14.84
CA GLU A 35 2.74 9.48 -15.96
C GLU A 35 1.97 8.17 -15.68
N GLU A 36 0.65 8.26 -15.56
CA GLU A 36 -0.24 7.12 -15.36
C GLU A 36 -0.52 6.45 -16.71
N LEU A 37 0.22 5.37 -17.03
CA LEU A 37 0.00 4.58 -18.24
C LEU A 37 -1.20 3.64 -18.07
N GLU A 38 -2.31 3.86 -18.78
CA GLU A 38 -3.47 2.95 -18.81
C GLU A 38 -3.06 1.50 -19.19
N PRO A 39 -3.65 0.46 -18.58
CA PRO A 39 -3.34 -0.93 -18.91
C PRO A 39 -3.79 -1.26 -20.33
N ASP A 40 -2.83 -1.60 -21.20
CA ASP A 40 -3.06 -2.05 -22.57
C ASP A 40 -3.97 -3.30 -22.57
N GLU A 41 -5.15 -3.24 -23.19
CA GLU A 41 -6.12 -4.36 -23.30
C GLU A 41 -5.65 -5.47 -24.27
N ARG A 42 -4.35 -5.64 -24.47
CA ARG A 42 -3.81 -6.66 -25.38
C ARG A 42 -3.43 -7.93 -24.61
N PRO A 43 -3.85 -9.12 -25.06
CA PRO A 43 -3.41 -10.37 -24.46
C PRO A 43 -1.87 -10.45 -24.54
N PRO A 44 -1.21 -11.07 -23.55
CA PRO A 44 0.25 -11.09 -23.51
C PRO A 44 0.76 -11.91 -24.69
N ARG A 45 1.14 -11.24 -25.78
CA ARG A 45 2.17 -11.77 -26.66
C ARG A 45 3.42 -11.89 -25.81
N SER A 46 4.00 -13.07 -25.82
CA SER A 46 5.28 -13.41 -25.22
C SER A 46 6.34 -12.35 -25.58
N VAL A 47 6.43 -11.30 -24.77
CA VAL A 47 7.62 -10.47 -24.70
C VAL A 47 8.63 -11.35 -24.00
N ALA A 48 9.53 -11.89 -24.82
CA ALA A 48 10.68 -12.64 -24.38
C ALA A 48 11.27 -11.96 -23.14
N ALA A 49 11.57 -12.77 -22.13
CA ALA A 49 12.21 -12.34 -20.91
C ALA A 49 13.51 -11.59 -21.25
N SER A 50 13.43 -10.27 -21.32
CA SER A 50 14.59 -9.41 -21.49
C SER A 50 15.32 -9.37 -20.16
N THR A 51 16.32 -10.23 -20.07
CA THR A 51 17.34 -10.30 -19.01
C THR A 51 16.77 -10.47 -17.60
N ALA A 52 16.67 -11.74 -17.19
CA ALA A 52 16.91 -12.10 -15.81
C ALA A 52 18.31 -11.60 -15.43
N SER A 53 18.40 -10.35 -14.99
CA SER A 53 19.51 -9.94 -14.15
C SER A 53 19.29 -10.63 -12.80
N SER A 54 20.35 -11.20 -12.26
CA SER A 54 20.43 -11.81 -10.94
C SER A 54 20.17 -10.83 -9.77
N GLY A 55 19.37 -9.78 -9.99
CA GLY A 55 19.04 -8.69 -9.07
C GLY A 55 17.66 -8.79 -8.42
N ALA A 56 16.71 -9.54 -9.00
CA ALA A 56 15.32 -9.64 -8.52
C ALA A 56 15.18 -10.25 -7.11
N ASP A 57 16.24 -10.88 -6.58
CA ASP A 57 16.26 -11.43 -5.22
C ASP A 57 16.40 -10.37 -4.12
N ASN A 58 16.65 -9.10 -4.48
CA ASN A 58 16.79 -7.99 -3.53
C ASN A 58 15.79 -6.86 -3.80
N ASP A 59 14.73 -7.12 -4.57
CA ASP A 59 13.67 -6.17 -4.85
C ASP A 59 12.76 -6.03 -3.62
N VAL A 60 12.55 -4.79 -3.18
CA VAL A 60 11.79 -4.50 -1.96
C VAL A 60 10.51 -3.77 -2.31
N TYR A 61 9.37 -4.33 -1.93
CA TYR A 61 8.07 -3.70 -2.12
C TYR A 61 7.63 -3.03 -0.82
N VAL A 62 7.18 -1.77 -0.88
CA VAL A 62 6.74 -1.01 0.29
C VAL A 62 5.33 -0.47 0.05
N ALA A 63 4.39 -0.89 0.90
CA ALA A 63 3.02 -0.38 0.86
C ALA A 63 2.94 1.04 1.48
N VAL A 64 2.52 2.02 0.68
CA VAL A 64 2.49 3.44 1.07
C VAL A 64 1.10 4.06 0.98
N GLY A 65 0.86 5.06 1.81
CA GLY A 65 -0.39 5.81 1.83
C GLY A 65 -0.29 7.06 2.69
N LYS A 66 -1.43 7.66 3.03
CA LYS A 66 -1.52 8.96 3.72
C LYS A 66 -0.98 8.94 5.17
N GLY A 67 -0.83 7.78 5.80
CA GLY A 67 -0.43 7.65 7.20
C GLY A 67 1.08 7.80 7.44
N GLY A 68 1.46 8.40 8.58
CA GLY A 68 2.86 8.59 8.95
C GLY A 68 3.66 7.29 9.13
N SER A 69 2.99 6.16 9.43
CA SER A 69 3.64 4.85 9.54
C SER A 69 4.26 4.37 8.23
N SER A 70 3.73 4.80 7.07
CA SER A 70 4.28 4.44 5.76
C SER A 70 5.69 5.00 5.55
N MET A 71 5.95 6.25 5.97
CA MET A 71 7.28 6.85 5.86
C MET A 71 8.30 6.17 6.77
N ALA A 72 7.88 5.76 7.97
CA ALA A 72 8.71 4.99 8.89
C ALA A 72 9.06 3.61 8.31
N ALA A 73 8.09 2.95 7.68
CA ALA A 73 8.28 1.66 6.99
C ALA A 73 9.25 1.79 5.81
N LEU A 74 9.06 2.77 4.93
CA LEU A 74 10.00 3.03 3.82
C LEU A 74 11.41 3.30 4.34
N SER A 75 11.55 4.18 5.33
CA SER A 75 12.87 4.52 5.87
C SER A 75 13.56 3.33 6.53
N TRP A 76 12.79 2.43 7.14
CA TRP A 76 13.34 1.18 7.68
C TRP A 76 13.79 0.24 6.56
N ALA A 77 12.97 0.05 5.52
CA ALA A 77 13.29 -0.79 4.37
C ALA A 77 14.58 -0.33 3.67
N LEU A 78 14.71 0.97 3.42
CA LEU A 78 15.89 1.60 2.82
C LEU A 78 17.16 1.46 3.68
N ARG A 79 17.04 1.23 4.99
CA ARG A 79 18.20 1.04 5.88
C ARG A 79 18.58 -0.42 6.08
N GLN A 80 17.61 -1.32 5.97
CA GLN A 80 17.79 -2.71 6.39
C GLN A 80 17.84 -3.70 5.23
N LEU A 81 17.13 -3.38 4.14
CA LEU A 81 16.91 -4.33 3.05
C LEU A 81 17.64 -3.94 1.78
N THR A 82 17.76 -2.63 1.50
CA THR A 82 18.36 -2.17 0.25
C THR A 82 19.87 -2.27 0.27
N LYS A 83 20.43 -2.83 -0.80
CA LYS A 83 21.85 -2.90 -1.11
C LYS A 83 22.13 -2.00 -2.33
N PRO A 84 23.41 -1.74 -2.68
CA PRO A 84 23.71 -1.08 -3.94
C PRO A 84 23.02 -1.81 -5.11
N ARG A 85 22.30 -1.07 -5.96
CA ARG A 85 21.48 -1.58 -7.08
C ARG A 85 20.16 -2.28 -6.71
N SER A 86 19.72 -2.24 -5.45
CA SER A 86 18.35 -2.68 -5.11
C SER A 86 17.30 -1.81 -5.80
N PHE A 87 16.26 -2.45 -6.30
CA PHE A 87 15.03 -1.77 -6.72
C PHE A 87 14.05 -1.70 -5.57
N VAL A 88 13.43 -0.53 -5.41
CA VAL A 88 12.34 -0.31 -4.45
C VAL A 88 11.06 -0.04 -5.22
N TYR A 89 10.01 -0.78 -4.91
CA TYR A 89 8.70 -0.59 -5.51
C TYR A 89 7.74 0.00 -4.47
N LEU A 90 7.25 1.20 -4.72
CA LEU A 90 6.20 1.80 -3.90
C LEU A 90 4.85 1.28 -4.37
N VAL A 91 4.11 0.61 -3.50
CA VAL A 91 2.77 0.10 -3.79
C VAL A 91 1.74 1.01 -3.12
N HIS A 92 0.95 1.72 -3.90
CA HIS A 92 -0.11 2.58 -3.40
C HIS A 92 -1.48 2.14 -3.92
N VAL A 93 -2.38 1.82 -2.98
CA VAL A 93 -3.79 1.56 -3.29
C VAL A 93 -4.60 2.81 -3.00
N PHE A 94 -5.40 3.25 -3.97
CA PHE A 94 -6.27 4.41 -3.88
C PHE A 94 -7.74 4.02 -4.15
N PRO A 95 -8.70 4.70 -3.52
CA PRO A 95 -10.11 4.32 -3.60
C PRO A 95 -10.70 4.55 -5.00
N VAL A 96 -11.72 3.77 -5.33
CA VAL A 96 -12.50 3.95 -6.56
C VAL A 96 -13.39 5.19 -6.40
N VAL A 97 -13.35 6.10 -7.38
CA VAL A 97 -14.23 7.27 -7.34
C VAL A 97 -15.63 6.91 -7.81
N THR A 98 -16.55 6.76 -6.84
CA THR A 98 -17.97 6.48 -7.08
C THR A 98 -18.89 7.68 -6.82
N SER A 99 -18.38 8.70 -6.13
CA SER A 99 -19.10 9.95 -5.81
C SER A 99 -18.14 11.14 -5.72
N ILE A 100 -18.68 12.33 -5.91
CA ILE A 100 -17.97 13.61 -5.92
C ILE A 100 -18.49 14.48 -4.78
N PRO A 101 -17.61 15.08 -3.96
CA PRO A 101 -18.02 16.02 -2.92
C PRO A 101 -18.56 17.32 -3.53
N THR A 102 -19.67 17.79 -3.01
CA THR A 102 -20.31 19.08 -3.36
C THR A 102 -20.65 19.84 -2.07
N PRO A 103 -20.95 21.15 -2.13
CA PRO A 103 -21.39 21.90 -0.95
C PRO A 103 -22.62 21.33 -0.24
N LEU A 104 -23.45 20.54 -0.95
CA LEU A 104 -24.66 19.91 -0.41
C LEU A 104 -24.45 18.44 0.02
N GLY A 105 -23.21 17.94 -0.02
CA GLY A 105 -22.88 16.56 0.33
C GLY A 105 -22.26 15.77 -0.83
N MET A 106 -22.38 14.45 -0.79
CA MET A 106 -21.81 13.57 -1.81
C MET A 106 -22.79 13.38 -2.97
N MET A 107 -22.36 13.68 -4.19
CA MET A 107 -23.11 13.45 -5.42
C MET A 107 -22.60 12.17 -6.10
N PRO A 108 -23.46 11.20 -6.45
CA PRO A 108 -23.05 10.05 -7.24
C PRO A 108 -22.37 10.47 -8.55
N LYS A 109 -21.31 9.78 -8.95
CA LYS A 109 -20.57 10.09 -10.19
C LYS A 109 -21.48 10.11 -11.43
N SER A 110 -22.52 9.28 -11.45
CA SER A 110 -23.52 9.24 -12.54
C SER A 110 -24.39 10.49 -12.66
N GLN A 111 -24.45 11.33 -11.62
CA GLN A 111 -25.23 12.57 -11.58
C GLN A 111 -24.37 13.81 -11.82
N ALA A 112 -23.04 13.66 -11.90
CA ALA A 112 -22.12 14.75 -12.11
C ALA A 112 -21.88 14.99 -13.61
N SER A 113 -21.58 16.25 -13.96
CA SER A 113 -21.15 16.56 -15.33
C SER A 113 -19.75 15.98 -15.62
N PRO A 114 -19.41 15.70 -16.89
CA PRO A 114 -18.07 15.24 -17.26
C PRO A 114 -16.95 16.15 -16.73
N GLU A 115 -17.15 17.46 -16.79
CA GLU A 115 -16.20 18.46 -16.28
C GLU A 115 -16.01 18.37 -14.76
N GLN A 116 -17.09 18.18 -13.99
CA GLN A 116 -17.00 17.98 -12.54
C GLN A 116 -16.25 16.70 -12.19
N ILE A 117 -16.52 15.61 -12.94
CA ILE A 117 -15.82 14.33 -12.79
C ILE A 117 -14.34 14.52 -13.06
N GLU A 118 -13.98 15.11 -14.20
CA GLU A 118 -12.58 15.29 -14.59
C GLU A 118 -11.83 16.19 -13.61
N THR A 119 -12.43 17.31 -13.20
CA THR A 119 -11.86 18.23 -12.22
C THR A 119 -11.56 17.51 -10.91
N TYR A 120 -12.51 16.74 -10.39
CA TYR A 120 -12.33 16.00 -9.15
C TYR A 120 -11.27 14.90 -9.28
N LEU A 121 -11.29 14.12 -10.36
CA LEU A 121 -10.26 13.09 -10.60
C LEU A 121 -8.86 13.71 -10.72
N ASN A 122 -8.74 14.86 -11.39
CA ASN A 122 -7.47 15.57 -11.50
C ASN A 122 -6.97 16.10 -10.15
N GLN A 123 -7.89 16.55 -9.30
CA GLN A 123 -7.58 16.94 -7.93
C GLN A 123 -7.07 15.74 -7.10
N GLU A 124 -7.72 14.58 -7.20
CA GLU A 124 -7.28 13.36 -6.50
C GLU A 124 -5.94 12.85 -7.03
N ARG A 125 -5.72 12.84 -8.35
CA ARG A 125 -4.40 12.55 -8.95
C ARG A 125 -3.32 13.51 -8.44
N SER A 126 -3.62 14.80 -8.36
CA SER A 126 -2.67 15.81 -7.86
C SER A 126 -2.31 15.58 -6.39
N LYS A 127 -3.29 15.30 -5.53
CA LYS A 127 -3.07 14.94 -4.12
C LYS A 127 -2.23 13.68 -3.99
N ARG A 128 -2.51 12.66 -4.79
CA ARG A 128 -1.76 11.40 -4.84
C ARG A 128 -0.30 11.64 -5.22
N ARG A 129 -0.06 12.40 -6.31
CA ARG A 129 1.28 12.78 -6.76
C ARG A 129 2.06 13.52 -5.69
N GLN A 130 1.45 14.52 -5.05
CA GLN A 130 2.10 15.28 -3.97
C GLN A 130 2.45 14.39 -2.77
N MET A 131 1.60 13.42 -2.43
CA MET A 131 1.86 12.46 -1.36
C MET A 131 3.02 11.52 -1.73
N LEU A 132 2.99 10.93 -2.93
CA LEU A 132 4.02 10.01 -3.43
C LEU A 132 5.39 10.68 -3.58
N GLN A 133 5.42 11.95 -3.97
CA GLN A 133 6.67 12.70 -4.12
C GLN A 133 7.52 12.66 -2.85
N LYS A 134 6.90 12.68 -1.66
CA LYS A 134 7.62 12.59 -0.38
C LYS A 134 8.36 11.26 -0.19
N PHE A 135 7.79 10.17 -0.72
CA PHE A 135 8.41 8.85 -0.69
C PHE A 135 9.52 8.74 -1.74
N LEU A 136 9.29 9.27 -2.95
CA LEU A 136 10.31 9.33 -4.01
C LEU A 136 11.53 10.15 -3.57
N ASP A 137 11.31 11.32 -2.97
CA ASP A 137 12.38 12.16 -2.40
C ASP A 137 13.19 11.42 -1.33
N GLN A 138 12.54 10.55 -0.55
CA GLN A 138 13.23 9.73 0.44
C GLN A 138 14.05 8.62 -0.22
N CYS A 139 13.54 7.98 -1.27
CA CYS A 139 14.29 6.99 -2.05
C CYS A 139 15.53 7.63 -2.70
N ARG A 140 15.39 8.84 -3.27
CA ARG A 140 16.50 9.60 -3.88
C ARG A 140 17.66 9.81 -2.91
N LYS A 141 17.38 10.14 -1.64
CA LYS A 141 18.43 10.32 -0.62
C LYS A 141 19.25 9.05 -0.36
N PHE A 142 18.66 7.87 -0.61
CA PHE A 142 19.31 6.58 -0.46
C PHE A 142 19.92 6.05 -1.77
N GLN A 143 19.81 6.80 -2.88
CA GLN A 143 20.37 6.44 -4.19
C GLN A 143 19.91 5.06 -4.70
N VAL A 144 18.66 4.70 -4.40
CA VAL A 144 18.03 3.47 -4.90
C VAL A 144 17.24 3.77 -6.16
N THR A 145 17.10 2.77 -7.03
CA THR A 145 16.14 2.85 -8.16
C THR A 145 14.74 2.60 -7.61
N VAL A 146 13.76 3.42 -8.03
CA VAL A 146 12.40 3.35 -7.51
C VAL A 146 11.37 3.37 -8.64
N ASP A 147 10.37 2.51 -8.52
CA ASP A 147 9.17 2.47 -9.38
C ASP A 147 7.90 2.53 -8.51
N VAL A 148 6.77 2.93 -9.10
CA VAL A 148 5.49 3.03 -8.37
C VAL A 148 4.42 2.17 -9.04
N TYR A 149 3.74 1.36 -8.23
CA TYR A 149 2.51 0.66 -8.60
C TYR A 149 1.31 1.36 -7.98
N LEU A 150 0.42 1.84 -8.84
CA LEU A 150 -0.85 2.45 -8.47
C LEU A 150 -2.01 1.48 -8.73
N ILE A 151 -2.81 1.22 -7.70
CA ILE A 151 -3.93 0.26 -7.77
C ILE A 151 -5.21 0.95 -7.31
N GLU A 152 -6.22 0.98 -8.18
CA GLU A 152 -7.54 1.49 -7.83
C GLU A 152 -8.36 0.39 -7.14
N SER A 153 -8.66 0.53 -5.84
CA SER A 153 -9.48 -0.40 -5.08
C SER A 153 -9.90 0.18 -3.73
N ASP A 154 -11.13 -0.09 -3.31
CA ASP A 154 -11.61 0.21 -1.96
C ASP A 154 -11.17 -0.84 -0.93
N GLN A 155 -10.70 -2.01 -1.38
CA GLN A 155 -10.29 -3.13 -0.55
C GLN A 155 -8.76 -3.22 -0.49
N ILE A 156 -8.12 -2.33 0.27
CA ILE A 156 -6.66 -2.16 0.29
C ILE A 156 -5.90 -3.46 0.56
N ALA A 157 -6.30 -4.23 1.57
CA ALA A 157 -5.61 -5.47 1.92
C ALA A 157 -5.70 -6.50 0.79
N ASN A 158 -6.89 -6.68 0.21
CA ASN A 158 -7.11 -7.63 -0.89
C ASN A 158 -6.34 -7.23 -2.13
N ALA A 159 -6.32 -5.94 -2.49
CA ALA A 159 -5.57 -5.43 -3.63
C ALA A 159 -4.07 -5.75 -3.51
N ILE A 160 -3.49 -5.59 -2.31
CA ILE A 160 -2.08 -5.96 -2.05
C ILE A 160 -1.89 -7.47 -2.12
N ILE A 161 -2.77 -8.25 -1.51
CA ILE A 161 -2.71 -9.73 -1.52
C ILE A 161 -2.77 -10.28 -2.95
N GLU A 162 -3.63 -9.73 -3.80
CA GLU A 162 -3.77 -10.14 -5.20
C GLU A 162 -2.57 -9.70 -6.06
N LEU A 163 -1.90 -8.60 -5.71
CA LEU A 163 -0.68 -8.15 -6.40
C LEU A 163 0.52 -9.08 -6.17
N VAL A 164 0.67 -9.63 -4.96
CA VAL A 164 1.82 -10.47 -4.57
C VAL A 164 2.10 -11.63 -5.55
N PRO A 165 1.11 -12.46 -5.94
CA PRO A 165 1.35 -13.51 -6.93
C PRO A 165 1.51 -13.00 -8.36
N VAL A 166 0.91 -11.85 -8.70
CA VAL A 166 1.02 -11.26 -10.05
C VAL A 166 2.44 -10.78 -10.34
N LEU A 167 3.09 -10.13 -9.37
CA LEU A 167 4.45 -9.60 -9.50
C LEU A 167 5.52 -10.51 -8.88
N HIS A 168 5.13 -11.69 -8.37
CA HIS A 168 6.00 -12.60 -7.63
C HIS A 168 6.80 -11.88 -6.52
N ILE A 169 6.10 -11.08 -5.71
CA ILE A 169 6.70 -10.28 -4.63
C ILE A 169 7.29 -11.22 -3.58
N LYS A 170 8.62 -11.15 -3.36
CA LYS A 170 9.32 -11.94 -2.34
C LYS A 170 9.45 -11.21 -1.00
N GLN A 171 9.51 -9.88 -1.01
CA GLN A 171 9.68 -9.09 0.19
C GLN A 171 8.74 -7.87 0.18
N LEU A 172 7.84 -7.81 1.16
CA LEU A 172 6.83 -6.78 1.29
C LEU A 172 6.89 -6.12 2.66
N VAL A 173 6.99 -4.79 2.70
CA VAL A 173 7.06 -4.00 3.92
C VAL A 173 5.79 -3.16 4.09
N LEU A 174 5.16 -3.25 5.26
CA LEU A 174 3.98 -2.47 5.63
C LEU A 174 4.22 -1.67 6.91
N GLY A 175 3.71 -0.44 6.96
CA GLY A 175 3.75 0.39 8.17
C GLY A 175 2.47 0.28 9.00
N VAL A 176 2.60 0.19 10.31
CA VAL A 176 1.50 0.33 11.27
C VAL A 176 1.78 1.45 12.27
N SER A 177 0.74 2.14 12.72
CA SER A 177 0.84 3.10 13.82
C SER A 177 0.84 2.38 15.18
N LYS A 178 1.44 2.99 16.21
CA LYS A 178 1.42 2.48 17.60
C LYS A 178 0.03 2.08 18.08
N SER A 179 -0.96 2.91 17.78
CA SER A 179 -2.37 2.69 18.15
C SER A 179 -2.97 1.42 17.54
N ASN A 180 -2.41 0.93 16.42
CA ASN A 180 -2.90 -0.21 15.67
C ASN A 180 -2.11 -1.50 15.95
N VAL A 181 -1.03 -1.48 16.73
CA VAL A 181 -0.24 -2.69 17.07
C VAL A 181 -1.10 -3.76 17.77
N ARG A 182 -1.99 -3.36 18.68
CA ARG A 182 -2.93 -4.30 19.33
C ARG A 182 -3.91 -4.94 18.32
N LYS A 183 -4.38 -4.16 17.34
CA LYS A 183 -5.26 -4.64 16.27
C LYS A 183 -4.52 -5.53 15.27
N LEU A 184 -3.22 -5.25 15.05
CA LEU A 184 -2.34 -6.06 14.22
C LEU A 184 -2.22 -7.48 14.77
N LYS A 185 -2.02 -7.64 16.09
CA LYS A 185 -1.98 -8.97 16.73
C LYS A 185 -3.28 -9.77 16.54
N ARG A 186 -4.42 -9.09 16.43
CA ARG A 186 -5.72 -9.71 16.11
C ARG A 186 -5.89 -9.96 14.60
N GLY A 187 -5.02 -9.40 13.77
CA GLY A 187 -5.04 -9.48 12.31
C GLY A 187 -6.16 -8.71 11.64
N THR A 188 -6.72 -7.68 12.28
CA THR A 188 -7.81 -6.88 11.70
C THR A 188 -7.31 -5.66 10.94
N THR A 189 -6.02 -5.30 11.06
CA THR A 189 -5.41 -4.23 10.28
C THR A 189 -5.11 -4.70 8.86
N ILE A 190 -4.92 -3.75 7.92
CA ILE A 190 -4.46 -4.07 6.56
C ILE A 190 -3.20 -4.92 6.59
N ALA A 191 -2.19 -4.49 7.35
CA ALA A 191 -0.93 -5.23 7.50
C ALA A 191 -1.14 -6.65 8.05
N GLY A 192 -2.03 -6.82 9.04
CA GLY A 192 -2.32 -8.14 9.62
C GLY A 192 -3.09 -9.06 8.66
N GLN A 193 -4.01 -8.51 7.86
CA GLN A 193 -4.71 -9.26 6.82
C GLN A 193 -3.76 -9.73 5.72
N VAL A 194 -2.87 -8.83 5.27
CA VAL A 194 -1.83 -9.14 4.28
C VAL A 194 -0.86 -10.20 4.83
N GLN A 195 -0.33 -10.03 6.04
CA GLN A 195 0.60 -10.99 6.64
C GLN A 195 -0.01 -12.40 6.77
N LYS A 196 -1.28 -12.51 7.14
CA LYS A 196 -1.99 -13.80 7.26
C LYS A 196 -2.27 -14.48 5.92
N SER A 197 -2.43 -13.70 4.85
CA SER A 197 -2.90 -14.21 3.55
C SER A 197 -1.79 -14.26 2.50
N ALA A 198 -0.62 -13.71 2.80
CA ALA A 198 0.52 -13.73 1.90
C ALA A 198 0.98 -15.17 1.64
N PRO A 199 1.35 -15.51 0.40
CA PRO A 199 1.99 -16.79 0.09
C PRO A 199 3.28 -17.00 0.89
N LEU A 200 3.64 -18.25 1.16
CA LEU A 200 4.81 -18.61 1.97
C LEU A 200 6.14 -18.08 1.43
N TYR A 201 6.25 -17.83 0.12
CA TYR A 201 7.45 -17.27 -0.50
C TYR A 201 7.59 -15.75 -0.31
N CYS A 202 6.53 -15.06 0.16
CA CYS A 202 6.51 -13.62 0.37
C CYS A 202 6.77 -13.31 1.84
N GLU A 203 7.96 -12.85 2.16
CA GLU A 203 8.31 -12.36 3.49
C GLU A 203 7.62 -11.00 3.73
N VAL A 204 6.65 -10.97 4.66
CA VAL A 204 5.93 -9.75 5.04
C VAL A 204 6.52 -9.17 6.32
N LYS A 205 7.12 -7.98 6.23
CA LYS A 205 7.68 -7.24 7.37
C LYS A 205 6.77 -6.10 7.78
N ILE A 206 6.46 -6.00 9.07
CA ILE A 206 5.55 -4.97 9.58
C ILE A 206 6.30 -4.03 10.51
N ILE A 207 6.30 -2.74 10.18
CA ILE A 207 7.12 -1.74 10.85
C ILE A 207 6.25 -0.78 11.67
N CYS A 208 6.63 -0.59 12.93
CA CYS A 208 6.07 0.43 13.81
C CYS A 208 7.22 1.32 14.33
N ASP A 209 7.17 2.62 14.03
CA ASP A 209 8.17 3.62 14.47
C ASP A 209 9.62 3.21 14.19
N GLY A 210 9.86 2.64 13.00
CA GLY A 210 11.19 2.24 12.57
C GLY A 210 11.72 0.96 13.22
N LYS A 211 10.85 0.16 13.86
CA LYS A 211 11.18 -1.18 14.35
C LYS A 211 10.24 -2.20 13.75
N GLU A 212 10.77 -3.37 13.43
CA GLU A 212 9.99 -4.52 13.00
C GLU A 212 9.18 -5.06 14.19
N VAL A 213 7.89 -5.32 13.95
CA VAL A 213 6.97 -5.87 14.94
C VAL A 213 6.87 -7.37 14.71
N THR A 214 7.47 -8.14 15.61
CA THR A 214 7.30 -9.59 15.62
C THR A 214 5.94 -9.93 16.21
N THR A 215 5.03 -10.42 15.36
CA THR A 215 3.81 -11.08 15.81
C THR A 215 4.13 -12.55 16.00
N GLU A 216 4.76 -12.89 17.12
CA GLU A 216 4.88 -14.31 17.47
C GLU A 216 3.46 -14.88 17.56
N THR A 217 3.20 -15.87 16.71
CA THR A 217 2.11 -16.79 16.96
C THR A 217 2.57 -17.58 18.16
N THR A 218 2.22 -17.14 19.37
CA THR A 218 2.31 -18.00 20.54
C THR A 218 1.45 -19.21 20.24
N ALA A 219 2.08 -20.29 19.76
CA ALA A 219 1.64 -21.62 20.11
C ALA A 219 1.48 -21.62 21.62
N ASP A 220 0.35 -22.14 22.10
CA ASP A 220 0.04 -22.28 23.52
C ASP A 220 1.30 -22.51 24.35
N PRO A 221 1.57 -21.73 25.42
CA PRO A 221 2.47 -22.21 26.44
C PRO A 221 1.77 -23.39 27.09
N THR A 222 1.95 -24.58 26.51
CA THR A 222 1.69 -25.84 27.20
C THR A 222 2.54 -25.76 28.47
N PRO A 223 1.95 -25.69 29.68
CA PRO A 223 2.75 -25.61 30.87
C PRO A 223 3.64 -26.86 30.92
N PRO A 224 4.94 -26.74 31.26
CA PRO A 224 5.78 -27.90 31.42
C PRO A 224 5.17 -28.80 32.51
N LEU A 225 4.82 -30.03 32.11
CA LEU A 225 4.46 -31.10 33.03
C LEU A 225 5.58 -31.25 34.05
N SER A 226 5.32 -30.79 35.27
CA SER A 226 6.24 -30.94 36.39
C SER A 226 6.20 -32.40 36.83
N PRO A 227 7.35 -33.11 36.93
CA PRO A 227 7.36 -34.47 37.44
C PRO A 227 7.00 -34.45 38.93
N SER A 228 5.95 -35.18 39.30
CA SER A 228 5.51 -35.32 40.69
C SER A 228 6.55 -36.12 41.51
N PRO A 229 6.88 -35.73 42.75
CA PRO A 229 7.69 -36.57 43.62
C PRO A 229 6.86 -37.73 44.16
N VAL A 230 7.41 -38.94 43.99
CA VAL A 230 6.94 -40.20 44.55
C VAL A 230 6.96 -40.11 46.07
N ASN A 231 5.81 -40.32 46.73
CA ASN A 231 5.76 -40.71 48.14
C ASN A 231 4.86 -41.93 48.31
N ASN A 232 5.40 -42.92 49.02
CA ASN A 232 4.93 -44.29 49.11
C ASN A 232 4.24 -44.48 50.46
N ASN A 233 2.93 -44.75 50.50
CA ASN A 233 2.33 -45.51 51.60
C ASN A 233 0.92 -46.05 51.30
N SER A 234 0.90 -47.32 50.89
CA SER A 234 0.10 -48.47 51.39
C SER A 234 -1.41 -48.37 51.70
N ARG A 235 -2.10 -49.43 51.23
CA ARG A 235 -3.44 -50.01 51.56
C ARG A 235 -4.62 -49.38 50.80
N SER A 236 -5.56 -50.09 50.19
CA SER A 236 -5.79 -51.52 49.88
C SER A 236 -7.05 -51.59 49.00
N ASN A 237 -7.18 -52.64 48.17
CA ASN A 237 -8.41 -53.22 47.60
C ASN A 237 -8.86 -52.76 46.18
N ASN A 238 -8.59 -53.66 45.23
CA ASN A 238 -9.23 -53.89 43.92
C ASN A 238 -10.62 -54.57 44.12
N PRO A 239 -11.42 -55.00 43.10
CA PRO A 239 -11.58 -54.67 41.65
C PRO A 239 -13.05 -54.21 41.33
N THR A 240 -13.48 -53.79 40.12
CA THR A 240 -14.03 -54.63 39.00
C THR A 240 -14.72 -53.69 37.94
N PRO A 241 -14.73 -53.99 36.62
CA PRO A 241 -15.54 -53.33 35.55
C PRO A 241 -16.95 -54.02 35.40
N PRO A 242 -17.87 -53.83 34.40
CA PRO A 242 -17.81 -53.15 33.08
C PRO A 242 -19.10 -52.39 32.60
N SER A 243 -19.06 -51.91 31.34
CA SER A 243 -20.13 -51.81 30.31
C SER A 243 -21.41 -50.97 30.53
N SER A 244 -21.75 -50.12 29.54
CA SER A 244 -22.87 -50.34 28.59
C SER A 244 -23.20 -49.07 27.77
N THR A 245 -23.25 -49.22 26.45
CA THR A 245 -23.97 -48.34 25.50
C THR A 245 -25.49 -48.39 25.75
N PRO A 246 -26.28 -47.46 25.18
CA PRO A 246 -26.96 -47.86 23.94
C PRO A 246 -27.03 -46.76 22.87
N ASN A 247 -26.94 -47.22 21.62
CA ASN A 247 -27.32 -46.51 20.41
C ASN A 247 -28.80 -46.12 20.42
N HIS A 248 -29.13 -45.01 19.78
CA HIS A 248 -30.37 -44.94 19.02
C HIS A 248 -30.11 -44.32 17.63
N ASP A 249 -30.41 -45.17 16.66
CA ASP A 249 -30.44 -45.00 15.22
C ASP A 249 -31.73 -44.29 14.79
N LYS A 250 -31.65 -43.39 13.81
CA LYS A 250 -32.49 -43.41 12.59
C LYS A 250 -32.16 -42.28 11.60
N THR A 251 -31.42 -42.69 10.58
CA THR A 251 -31.63 -42.51 9.11
C THR A 251 -32.54 -41.45 8.50
N ALA A 252 -32.05 -41.01 7.32
CA ALA A 252 -32.73 -40.68 6.05
C ALA A 252 -32.96 -39.17 5.79
N VAL A 253 -32.79 -38.61 4.59
CA VAL A 253 -32.38 -39.04 3.24
C VAL A 253 -32.28 -37.74 2.40
N ASN A 254 -31.38 -37.69 1.40
CA ASN A 254 -31.31 -36.77 0.25
C ASN A 254 -31.31 -35.23 0.53
N GLY A 255 -30.54 -34.39 -0.13
CA GLY A 255 -29.93 -34.49 -1.45
C GLY A 255 -30.27 -33.19 -2.17
N ASP A 256 -29.37 -32.21 -2.14
CA ASP A 256 -29.36 -31.09 -3.08
C ASP A 256 -27.93 -30.57 -3.22
N ARG A 257 -27.24 -31.08 -4.24
CA ARG A 257 -26.03 -30.47 -4.79
C ARG A 257 -26.46 -29.17 -5.45
N LYS A 258 -26.37 -28.07 -4.73
CA LYS A 258 -26.44 -26.76 -5.35
C LYS A 258 -25.06 -26.44 -5.88
N ASP A 259 -24.92 -26.57 -7.20
CA ASP A 259 -23.80 -26.08 -7.98
C ASP A 259 -23.41 -24.69 -7.48
N SER A 260 -22.24 -24.60 -6.84
CA SER A 260 -21.61 -23.33 -6.57
C SER A 260 -21.09 -22.83 -7.91
N GLU A 261 -21.89 -21.98 -8.56
CA GLU A 261 -21.48 -21.19 -9.70
C GLU A 261 -20.10 -20.58 -9.39
N PRO A 262 -19.07 -20.81 -10.22
CA PRO A 262 -17.77 -20.21 -10.00
C PRO A 262 -17.96 -18.71 -10.15
N ARG A 263 -18.03 -17.99 -9.02
CA ARG A 263 -18.02 -16.54 -9.01
C ARG A 263 -16.73 -16.14 -9.71
N GLU A 264 -16.85 -15.75 -10.98
CA GLU A 264 -15.73 -15.32 -11.80
C GLU A 264 -14.92 -14.36 -10.94
N ARG A 265 -13.71 -14.80 -10.56
CA ARG A 265 -12.70 -13.89 -10.03
C ARG A 265 -12.45 -12.92 -11.17
N LYS A 266 -13.15 -11.79 -11.13
CA LYS A 266 -12.81 -10.61 -11.92
C LYS A 266 -11.34 -10.38 -11.64
N LYS A 267 -10.48 -10.75 -12.59
CA LYS A 267 -9.06 -10.44 -12.54
C LYS A 267 -9.01 -8.92 -12.62
N ILE A 268 -8.84 -8.27 -11.47
CA ILE A 268 -8.55 -6.84 -11.45
C ILE A 268 -7.07 -6.74 -11.81
N THR A 269 -6.81 -6.58 -13.10
CA THR A 269 -5.48 -6.23 -13.59
C THR A 269 -5.51 -4.80 -14.13
N LYS A 270 -6.06 -3.88 -13.32
CA LYS A 270 -5.80 -2.46 -13.48
C LYS A 270 -4.80 -2.04 -12.42
N PHE A 271 -3.53 -2.25 -12.70
CA PHE A 271 -2.45 -1.57 -11.99
C PHE A 271 -1.68 -0.74 -13.02
N LEU A 272 -1.47 0.52 -12.68
CA LEU A 272 -0.67 1.42 -13.49
C LEU A 272 0.76 1.31 -12.94
N ARG A 273 1.71 0.94 -13.79
CA ARG A 273 3.14 1.05 -13.46
C ARG A 273 3.59 2.43 -13.92
N CYS A 274 3.87 3.30 -12.98
CA CYS A 274 4.49 4.59 -13.28
C CYS A 274 6.00 4.40 -13.20
N PHE A 275 6.69 4.72 -14.29
CA PHE A 275 8.14 4.79 -14.31
C PHE A 275 8.57 6.17 -13.84
N SER A 276 9.55 6.23 -12.94
CA SER A 276 10.28 7.46 -12.67
C SER A 276 11.38 7.63 -13.73
N LEU A 277 11.33 8.74 -14.49
CA LEU A 277 12.34 9.12 -15.51
C LEU A 277 13.60 9.73 -14.88
#